data_AF-A0A2N2ZIJ7-F1
#
_entry.id   AF-A0A2N2ZIJ7-F1
#
_cell.length_a   1.000
_cell.length_b   1.000
_cell.length_c   1.000
_cell.angle_alpha   90.00
_cell.angle_beta   90.00
_cell.angle_gamma   90.00
#
_symmetry.space_group_name_H-M   'P 1'
#
loop_
_entity.id
_entity.type
_entity.pdbx_description
1 polymer ?
#
loop_
_entity_poly.entity_id
_entity_poly.type
_entity_poly.pdbx_seq_one_letter_code
_entity_poly.pdbx_strand_id
1 'polypeptide(L)' 'MKSVNIQISDFEFNQLGLNKSTLSFSELIEIIGKKITKQTLEKSIQLANKYGLSKMTMEEIDDEIKAYRNAKNNS' A
#
# COMPACT_ATOMS: atom_id res chain seq x y z
N MET A 1 -23.51 20.18 14.81
CA MET A 1 -22.85 18.98 14.24
C MET A 1 -23.87 18.24 13.39
N LYS A 2 -23.47 17.67 12.25
CA LYS A 2 -24.35 16.83 11.42
C LYS A 2 -23.90 15.38 11.57
N SER A 3 -24.84 14.47 11.73
CA SER A 3 -24.58 13.03 11.85
C SER A 3 -25.00 12.31 10.57
N VAL A 4 -24.15 11.40 10.10
CA VAL A 4 -24.46 10.50 8.99
C VAL A 4 -24.42 9.08 9.52
N ASN A 5 -25.50 8.33 9.34
CA ASN A 5 -25.55 6.90 9.66
C ASN A 5 -25.22 6.11 8.39
N ILE A 6 -24.26 5.19 8.49
CA ILE A 6 -23.83 4.35 7.38
C ILE A 6 -24.10 2.91 7.79
N GLN A 7 -24.84 2.17 6.96
CA GLN A 7 -24.96 0.73 7.10
C GLN A 7 -23.85 0.06 6.31
N ILE A 8 -23.12 -0.84 6.97
CA ILE A 8 -22.09 -1.67 6.37
C ILE A 8 -22.34 -3.12 6.76
N SER A 9 -21.85 -4.06 5.97
CA SER A 9 -21.94 -5.48 6.28
C SER A 9 -21.05 -5.86 7.47
N ASP A 10 -21.37 -6.96 8.15
CA ASP A 10 -20.52 -7.52 9.21
C ASP A 10 -19.11 -7.84 8.69
N PHE A 11 -19.00 -8.23 7.43
CA PHE A 11 -17.71 -8.46 6.78
C PHE A 11 -16.88 -7.17 6.71
N GLU A 12 -17.46 -6.07 6.22
CA GLU A 12 -16.77 -4.79 6.13
C GLU A 12 -16.43 -4.23 7.51
N PHE A 13 -17.35 -4.39 8.49
CA PHE A 13 -17.15 -3.99 9.87
C PHE A 13 -15.91 -4.69 10.49
N ASN A 14 -15.84 -6.02 10.35
CA ASN A 14 -14.71 -6.81 10.81
C ASN A 14 -13.42 -6.49 10.02
N GLN A 15 -13.52 -6.32 8.71
CA GLN A 15 -12.35 -6.07 7.87
C GLN A 15 -11.78 -4.66 8.08
N LEU A 16 -12.57 -3.71 8.59
CA LEU A 16 -12.12 -2.39 9.02
C LEU A 16 -11.59 -2.40 10.46
N GLY A 17 -11.77 -3.50 11.21
CA GLY A 17 -11.38 -3.58 12.62
C GLY A 17 -12.13 -2.59 13.49
N LEU A 18 -13.37 -2.26 13.11
CA LEU A 18 -14.21 -1.34 13.87
C LEU A 18 -14.67 -2.07 15.14
N ASN A 19 -14.35 -1.51 16.31
CA ASN A 19 -14.72 -2.10 17.60
C ASN A 19 -15.81 -1.28 18.32
N LYS A 20 -16.35 -0.25 17.65
CA LYS A 20 -17.29 0.72 18.24
C LYS A 20 -18.38 1.05 17.21
N SER A 21 -19.60 1.23 17.70
CA SER A 21 -20.76 1.63 16.90
C SER A 21 -20.79 3.14 16.58
N THR A 22 -20.06 3.94 17.35
CA THR A 22 -19.89 5.38 17.16
C THR A 22 -18.43 5.76 17.09
N LEU A 23 -18.13 6.64 16.15
CA LEU A 23 -16.79 6.88 15.65
C LEU A 23 -16.80 8.32 15.09
N SER A 24 -15.74 9.09 15.33
CA SER A 24 -15.60 10.41 14.73
C SER A 24 -15.22 10.30 13.25
N PHE A 25 -15.57 11.31 12.44
CA PHE A 25 -15.20 11.29 11.03
C PHE A 25 -13.68 11.18 10.81
N SER A 26 -12.87 11.83 11.67
CA SER A 26 -11.41 11.77 11.59
C SER A 26 -10.86 10.37 11.83
N GLU A 27 -11.36 9.67 12.85
CA GLU A 27 -10.98 8.27 13.12
C GLU A 27 -11.33 7.35 11.93
N LEU A 28 -12.42 7.62 11.21
CA LEU A 28 -12.88 6.79 10.10
C LEU A 28 -11.92 6.93 8.93
N ILE A 29 -11.55 8.18 8.63
CA ILE A 29 -10.56 8.49 7.60
C ILE A 29 -9.22 7.84 7.93
N GLU A 30 -8.79 7.84 9.18
CA GLU A 30 -7.54 7.21 9.58
C GLU A 30 -7.56 5.69 9.38
N ILE A 31 -8.65 5.02 9.78
CA ILE A 31 -8.82 3.57 9.62
C ILE A 31 -8.84 3.19 8.13
N ILE A 32 -9.62 3.91 7.32
CA ILE A 32 -9.70 3.68 5.87
C ILE A 32 -8.32 3.92 5.24
N GLY A 33 -7.65 5.02 5.60
CA GLY A 33 -6.31 5.35 5.10
C GLY A 33 -5.29 4.26 5.40
N LYS A 34 -5.24 3.78 6.65
CA LYS A 34 -4.36 2.66 7.05
C LYS A 34 -4.62 1.40 6.22
N LYS A 35 -5.89 1.09 5.94
CA LYS A 35 -6.28 -0.08 5.16
C LYS A 35 -5.88 0.03 3.69
N ILE A 36 -6.08 1.18 3.06
CA ILE A 36 -5.64 1.44 1.69
C ILE A 36 -4.12 1.31 1.59
N THR A 37 -3.39 1.87 2.56
CA THR A 37 -1.92 1.76 2.61
C THR A 37 -1.47 0.31 2.74
N LYS A 38 -2.11 -0.48 3.62
CA LYS A 38 -1.82 -1.92 3.76
C LYS A 38 -2.04 -2.67 2.45
N GLN A 39 -3.19 -2.47 1.79
CA GLN A 39 -3.48 -3.11 0.50
C GLN A 39 -2.48 -2.71 -0.60
N THR A 40 -2.07 -1.44 -0.59
CA THR A 40 -1.07 -0.94 -1.55
C THR A 40 0.28 -1.60 -1.31
N LEU A 41 0.70 -1.72 -0.05
CA LEU A 41 1.95 -2.40 0.32
C LEU A 41 1.93 -3.88 -0.08
N GLU A 42 0.84 -4.59 0.19
CA GLU A 42 0.67 -6.00 -0.21
C GLU A 42 0.78 -6.18 -1.73
N LYS A 43 0.17 -5.28 -2.52
CA LYS A 43 0.31 -5.27 -3.98
C LYS A 43 1.75 -5.01 -4.42
N SER A 44 2.44 -4.06 -3.81
CA SER A 44 3.85 -3.78 -4.12
C SER A 44 4.73 -4.99 -3.85
N ILE A 45 4.51 -5.70 -2.74
CA ILE A 45 5.23 -6.94 -2.41
C ILE A 45 4.92 -8.03 -3.45
N GLN A 46 3.65 -8.21 -3.84
CA GLN A 46 3.28 -9.17 -4.87
C GLN A 46 3.96 -8.87 -6.22
N LEU A 47 4.03 -7.60 -6.61
CA LEU A 47 4.73 -7.18 -7.83
C LEU A 47 6.23 -7.44 -7.73
N ALA A 48 6.85 -7.10 -6.60
CA ALA A 48 8.27 -7.35 -6.36
C ALA A 48 8.61 -8.85 -6.40
N ASN A 49 7.72 -9.71 -5.88
CA ASN A 49 7.88 -11.16 -5.98
C ASN A 49 7.69 -11.64 -7.42
N LYS A 50 6.65 -11.17 -8.12
CA LYS A 50 6.32 -11.58 -9.49
C LYS A 50 7.43 -11.24 -10.48
N TYR A 51 8.02 -10.06 -10.38
CA TYR A 51 9.09 -9.62 -11.27
C TYR A 51 10.49 -9.99 -10.78
N GLY A 52 10.60 -10.78 -9.70
CA GLY A 52 11.91 -11.22 -9.17
C GLY A 52 12.70 -10.14 -8.46
N LEU A 53 12.21 -8.89 -8.39
CA LEU A 53 12.84 -7.77 -7.68
C LEU A 53 13.12 -8.10 -6.21
N SER A 54 12.26 -8.92 -5.59
CA SER A 54 12.44 -9.42 -4.22
C SER A 54 13.72 -10.24 -3.98
N LYS A 55 14.31 -10.81 -5.05
CA LYS A 55 15.52 -11.65 -4.99
C LYS A 55 16.76 -10.92 -5.50
N MET A 56 16.59 -9.71 -6.02
CA MET A 56 17.67 -8.94 -6.59
C MET A 56 18.61 -8.47 -5.50
N THR A 57 19.91 -8.71 -5.69
CA THR A 57 20.96 -8.24 -4.79
C THR A 57 21.27 -6.76 -5.04
N MET A 58 21.88 -6.10 -4.07
CA MET A 58 22.29 -4.70 -4.26
C MET A 58 23.34 -4.53 -5.36
N GLU A 59 24.18 -5.54 -5.59
CA GLU A 59 25.18 -5.52 -6.67
C GLU A 59 24.51 -5.53 -8.05
N GLU A 60 23.51 -6.39 -8.25
CA GLU A 60 22.72 -6.44 -9.50
C GLU A 60 21.97 -5.13 -9.77
N ILE A 61 21.44 -4.48 -8.72
CA ILE A 61 20.79 -3.16 -8.82
C ILE A 61 21.81 -2.09 -9.25
N ASP A 62 22.99 -2.06 -8.61
CA ASP A 62 24.03 -1.09 -8.93
C ASP A 62 24.55 -1.25 -10.36
N ASP A 63 24.67 -2.49 -10.84
CA ASP A 63 25.10 -2.78 -12.20
C ASP A 63 24.04 -2.36 -13.24
N GLU A 64 22.75 -2.57 -12.97
CA GLU A 64 21.66 -2.08 -13.81
C GLU A 64 21.67 -0.54 -13.90
N ILE A 65 21.83 0.15 -12.76
CA ILE A 65 21.89 1.61 -12.71
C ILE A 65 23.12 2.15 -13.47
N LYS A 66 24.30 1.54 -13.30
CA LYS A 66 25.52 1.92 -14.02
C LYS A 66 25.36 1.72 -15.51
N ALA A 67 24.79 0.58 -15.95
CA ALA A 67 24.53 0.31 -17.36
C ALA A 67 23.60 1.36 -17.99
N TYR A 68 22.49 1.70 -17.31
CA TYR A 68 21.56 2.73 -17.77
C TYR A 68 22.22 4.12 -17.86
N ARG A 69 23.02 4.51 -16.87
CA ARG A 69 23.73 5.81 -16.85
C ARG A 69 24.81 5.89 -17.92
N ASN A 70 25.57 4.81 -18.12
CA ASN A 70 26.61 4.75 -19.15
C ASN A 70 26.02 4.78 -20.57
N ALA A 71 24.85 4.17 -20.80
CA ALA A 71 24.14 4.26 -22.07
C ALA A 71 23.73 5.72 -22.41
N LYS A 72 23.37 6.53 -21.40
CA LYS A 72 23.06 7.96 -21.57
C LYS A 72 24.28 8.84 -21.87
N ASN A 73 25.45 8.49 -21.35
CA ASN A 73 26.68 9.26 -21.57
C ASN A 73 27.38 8.93 -22.90
N ASN A 74 26.99 7.82 -23.54
CA ASN A 74 27.51 7.39 -24.84
C ASN A 74 26.53 7.68 -26.00
N SER A 75 25.56 8.58 -25.79
CA SER A 75 24.65 9.11 -26.83
C SER A 75 25.06 10.51 -27.27
#